data_AF-A0A662DBM5-F1
#
_entry.id   AF-A0A662DBM5-F1
#
_cell.length_a   1.000
_cell.length_b   1.000
_cell.length_c   1.000
_cell.angle_alpha   90.00
_cell.angle_beta   90.00
_cell.angle_gamma   90.00
#
_symmetry.space_group_name_H-M   'P 1'
#
loop_
_entity.id
_entity.type
_entity.pdbx_description
1 polymer ?
#
loop_
_entity_poly.entity_id
_entity_poly.type
_entity_poly.pdbx_seq_one_letter_code
_entity_poly.pdbx_strand_id
1 'polypeptide(L)'
;MQITPTLFIVVAWVAFVCEYMDASIGMGYGTTLTPLLLIIGFLPLQVVPAVLVGQLVGGVVGGVFHHKFGNINLDFRQDEAVKKRLRGLGYIPKSFDSKVILILAICGIIGALVAVFVAVNIPKVFLETYIGIMVLGIGITLFV
;
A
#
# COMPACT_ATOMS: atom_id res chain seq x y z
N MET A 1 -20.81 -10.97 4.06
CA MET A 1 -21.64 -9.96 4.74
C MET A 1 -22.41 -9.17 3.69
N GLN A 2 -23.72 -8.93 3.87
CA GLN A 2 -24.44 -8.00 2.99
C GLN A 2 -24.07 -6.56 3.37
N ILE A 3 -23.71 -5.74 2.40
CA ILE A 3 -23.39 -4.33 2.64
C ILE A 3 -24.69 -3.54 2.64
N THR A 4 -25.14 -3.14 3.84
CA THR A 4 -26.25 -2.18 3.98
C THR A 4 -25.75 -0.76 3.71
N PRO A 5 -26.61 0.18 3.29
CA PRO A 5 -26.22 1.57 3.08
C PRO A 5 -25.55 2.20 4.32
N THR A 6 -26.05 1.86 5.51
CA THR A 6 -25.47 2.31 6.78
C THR A 6 -24.05 1.77 6.99
N LEU A 7 -23.84 0.47 6.76
CA LEU A 7 -22.51 -0.14 6.88
C LEU A 7 -21.53 0.47 5.88
N PHE A 8 -21.98 0.71 4.65
CA PHE A 8 -21.17 1.36 3.63
C PHE A 8 -20.69 2.74 4.08
N ILE A 9 -21.59 3.58 4.60
CA ILE A 9 -21.25 4.93 5.08
C ILE A 9 -20.24 4.84 6.24
N VAL A 10 -20.43 3.92 7.18
CA VAL A 10 -19.51 3.72 8.31
C VAL A 10 -18.12 3.31 7.80
N VAL A 11 -18.05 2.30 6.93
CA VAL A 11 -16.77 1.83 6.37
C VAL A 11 -16.09 2.93 5.56
N ALA A 12 -16.83 3.71 4.78
CA ALA A 12 -16.28 4.83 4.01
C ALA A 12 -15.68 5.91 4.92
N TRP A 13 -16.36 6.27 6.00
CA TRP A 13 -15.84 7.23 6.98
C TRP A 13 -14.60 6.71 7.71
N VAL A 14 -14.62 5.46 8.17
CA VAL A 14 -13.46 4.85 8.84
C VAL A 14 -12.26 4.77 7.89
N ALA A 15 -12.48 4.33 6.65
CA ALA A 15 -11.44 4.29 5.64
C ALA A 15 -10.86 5.68 5.35
N PHE A 16 -11.71 6.70 5.22
CA PHE A 16 -11.27 8.08 5.03
C PHE A 16 -10.38 8.58 6.18
N VAL A 17 -10.78 8.34 7.43
CA VAL A 17 -10.00 8.75 8.61
C VAL A 17 -8.66 7.99 8.65
N CYS A 18 -8.67 6.68 8.40
CA CYS A 18 -7.45 5.88 8.36
C CYS A 18 -6.49 6.35 7.25
N GLU A 19 -6.99 6.69 6.06
CA GLU A 19 -6.17 7.19 4.95
C GLU A 19 -5.62 8.57 5.26
N TYR A 20 -6.43 9.45 5.86
CA TYR A 20 -5.98 10.77 6.29
C TYR A 20 -4.84 10.67 7.32
N MET A 21 -4.95 9.75 8.27
CA MET A 21 -3.87 9.46 9.21
C MET A 21 -2.64 8.88 8.49
N ASP A 22 -2.83 7.94 7.57
CA ASP A 22 -1.73 7.37 6.79
C ASP A 22 -0.96 8.43 6.02
N ALA A 23 -1.66 9.35 5.35
CA ALA A 23 -1.06 10.46 4.63
C ALA A 23 -0.33 11.48 5.54
N SER A 24 -0.70 11.55 6.83
CA SER A 24 -0.17 12.54 7.77
C SER A 24 1.02 12.03 8.61
N ILE A 25 0.88 10.83 9.19
CA ILE A 25 1.85 10.25 10.14
C ILE A 25 2.48 8.94 9.64
N GLY A 26 1.97 8.37 8.55
CA GLY A 26 2.35 7.05 8.04
C GLY A 26 1.74 5.90 8.85
N MET A 27 1.46 4.78 8.19
CA MET A 27 0.98 3.52 8.78
C MET A 27 -0.46 3.58 9.33
N GLY A 28 -1.40 4.20 8.62
CA GLY A 28 -2.81 4.30 9.01
C GLY A 28 -3.74 3.34 8.28
N TYR A 29 -3.55 3.14 6.97
CA TYR A 29 -4.54 2.44 6.14
C TYR A 29 -4.36 0.92 6.23
N GLY A 30 -3.27 0.36 5.71
CA GLY A 30 -3.03 -1.08 5.70
C GLY A 30 -3.01 -1.74 7.09
N THR A 31 -2.42 -1.05 8.06
CA THR A 31 -2.16 -1.52 9.43
C THR A 31 -3.36 -1.39 10.37
N THR A 32 -4.17 -0.34 10.23
CA THR A 32 -5.32 -0.09 11.13
C THR A 32 -6.65 -0.43 10.47
N LEU A 33 -6.87 -0.05 9.21
CA LEU A 33 -8.14 -0.32 8.52
C LEU A 33 -8.37 -1.82 8.33
N THR A 34 -7.33 -2.58 7.95
CA THR A 34 -7.44 -4.03 7.73
C THR A 34 -7.98 -4.77 8.97
N PRO A 35 -7.38 -4.69 10.16
CA PRO A 35 -7.91 -5.37 11.33
C PRO A 35 -9.29 -4.87 11.77
N LEU A 36 -9.58 -3.57 11.64
CA LEU A 36 -10.91 -3.05 11.93
C LEU A 36 -11.98 -3.71 11.06
N LEU A 37 -11.73 -3.83 9.75
CA LEU A 37 -12.65 -4.49 8.83
C LEU A 37 -12.79 -6.00 9.12
N LEU A 38 -11.71 -6.67 9.52
CA LEU A 38 -11.77 -8.07 9.95
C LEU A 38 -12.61 -8.26 11.23
N ILE A 39 -12.47 -7.37 12.22
CA ILE A 39 -13.28 -7.38 13.46
C ILE A 39 -14.77 -7.13 13.14
N ILE A 40 -15.07 -6.26 12.17
CA ILE A 40 -16.43 -6.02 11.67
C ILE A 40 -17.03 -7.26 10.96
N GLY A 41 -16.20 -8.25 10.63
CA GLY A 41 -16.62 -9.53 10.07
C GLY A 41 -16.44 -9.65 8.56
N PHE A 42 -15.65 -8.77 7.94
CA PHE A 42 -15.22 -8.97 6.56
C PHE A 42 -14.18 -10.08 6.47
N LEU A 43 -14.22 -10.85 5.38
CA LEU A 43 -13.25 -11.92 5.15
C LEU A 43 -11.91 -11.32 4.71
N PRO A 44 -10.75 -11.92 5.06
CA PRO A 44 -9.43 -11.45 4.62
C PRO A 44 -9.30 -11.26 3.11
N LEU A 45 -9.88 -12.20 2.34
CA LEU A 45 -9.89 -12.13 0.88
C LEU A 45 -10.71 -10.97 0.29
N GLN A 46 -11.60 -10.35 1.08
CA GLN A 46 -12.33 -9.15 0.68
C GLN A 46 -11.57 -7.89 1.08
N VAL A 47 -11.00 -7.88 2.29
CA VAL A 47 -10.33 -6.71 2.86
C VAL A 47 -8.99 -6.44 2.18
N VAL A 48 -8.12 -7.46 2.07
CA VAL A 48 -6.74 -7.26 1.61
C VAL A 48 -6.67 -6.65 0.21
N PRO A 49 -7.39 -7.16 -0.82
CA PRO A 49 -7.35 -6.54 -2.14
C PRO A 49 -7.92 -5.12 -2.15
N ALA A 50 -9.02 -4.87 -1.42
CA ALA A 50 -9.65 -3.55 -1.37
C ALA A 50 -8.74 -2.49 -0.72
N VAL A 51 -8.08 -2.84 0.38
CA VAL A 51 -7.14 -1.96 1.08
C VAL A 51 -5.90 -1.69 0.23
N LEU A 52 -5.34 -2.71 -0.44
CA LEU A 52 -4.19 -2.54 -1.33
C LEU A 52 -4.49 -1.60 -2.51
N VAL A 53 -5.66 -1.76 -3.14
CA VAL A 53 -6.08 -0.87 -4.24
C VAL A 53 -6.33 0.54 -3.70
N GLY A 54 -6.97 0.68 -2.55
CA GLY A 54 -7.17 1.98 -1.90
C GLY A 54 -5.86 2.69 -1.63
N GLN A 55 -4.89 2.00 -1.01
CA GLN A 55 -3.56 2.53 -0.74
C GLN A 55 -2.81 2.92 -2.02
N LEU A 56 -2.93 2.11 -3.07
CA LEU A 56 -2.31 2.42 -4.35
C LEU A 56 -2.86 3.73 -4.92
N VAL A 57 -4.18 3.90 -4.91
CA VAL A 57 -4.83 5.13 -5.39
C VAL A 57 -4.42 6.32 -4.51
N GLY A 58 -4.50 6.19 -3.19
CA GLY A 58 -4.10 7.22 -2.24
C GLY A 58 -2.65 7.65 -2.41
N GLY A 59 -1.72 6.69 -2.50
CA GLY A 59 -0.30 6.93 -2.74
C GLY A 59 -0.01 7.60 -4.09
N VAL A 60 -0.70 7.19 -5.17
CA VAL A 60 -0.57 7.84 -6.49
C VAL A 60 -1.07 9.29 -6.43
N VAL A 61 -2.24 9.52 -5.85
CA VAL A 61 -2.81 10.87 -5.70
C VAL A 61 -1.88 11.75 -4.86
N GLY A 62 -1.44 11.26 -3.70
CA GLY A 62 -0.48 11.94 -2.83
C GLY A 62 0.82 12.27 -3.57
N GLY A 63 1.38 11.31 -4.31
CA GLY A 63 2.59 11.52 -5.12
C GLY A 63 2.42 12.60 -6.19
N VAL A 64 1.26 12.66 -6.86
CA VAL A 64 0.94 13.73 -7.83
C VAL A 64 0.90 15.10 -7.14
N PHE A 65 0.31 15.21 -5.94
CA PHE A 65 0.27 16.46 -5.20
C PHE A 65 1.66 16.86 -4.69
N HIS A 66 2.47 15.93 -4.19
CA HIS A 66 3.86 16.20 -3.84
C HIS A 66 4.67 16.72 -5.03
N HIS A 67 4.43 16.19 -6.23
CA HIS A 67 5.07 16.72 -7.43
C HIS A 67 4.56 18.13 -7.80
N LYS A 68 3.24 18.35 -7.77
CA LYS A 68 2.62 19.66 -8.06
C LYS A 68 3.06 20.76 -7.11
N PHE A 69 3.25 20.44 -5.83
CA PHE A 69 3.74 21.39 -4.83
C PHE A 69 5.26 21.56 -4.82
N GLY A 70 5.98 20.83 -5.69
CA GLY A 70 7.43 20.96 -5.83
C GLY A 70 8.24 20.21 -4.77
N ASN A 71 7.61 19.35 -3.97
CA ASN A 71 8.30 18.51 -2.98
C ASN A 71 9.15 17.41 -3.63
N ILE A 72 8.77 16.95 -4.82
CA ILE A 72 9.50 15.93 -5.59
C ILE A 72 9.62 16.34 -7.06
N ASN A 73 10.73 16.00 -7.70
CA ASN A 73 10.97 16.27 -9.11
C ASN A 73 10.87 14.97 -9.94
N LEU A 74 9.80 14.87 -10.72
CA LEU A 74 9.54 13.70 -11.58
C LEU A 74 10.01 13.96 -13.01
N ASP A 75 11.25 13.55 -13.30
CA ASP A 75 11.75 13.46 -14.68
C ASP A 75 11.95 12.00 -15.09
N PHE A 76 10.92 11.47 -15.76
CA PHE A 76 10.89 10.12 -16.36
C PHE A 76 11.52 10.08 -17.75
N ARG A 77 12.32 11.06 -18.16
CA ARG A 77 13.14 10.90 -19.37
C ARG A 77 14.27 9.90 -19.09
N GLN A 78 14.64 9.12 -20.10
CA GLN A 78 15.72 8.14 -19.95
C GLN A 78 17.06 8.85 -19.77
N ASP A 79 17.84 8.39 -18.79
CA ASP A 79 19.19 8.89 -18.54
C ASP A 79 20.19 8.26 -19.55
N GLU A 80 20.50 8.99 -20.62
CA GLU A 80 21.40 8.52 -21.68
C GLU A 80 22.84 8.27 -21.18
N ALA A 81 23.29 8.97 -20.15
CA ALA A 81 24.63 8.78 -19.58
C ALA A 81 24.71 7.44 -18.83
N VAL A 82 23.66 7.11 -18.06
CA VAL A 82 23.55 5.83 -17.35
C VAL A 82 23.36 4.68 -18.34
N LYS A 83 22.51 4.84 -19.36
CA LYS A 83 22.32 3.86 -20.44
C LYS A 83 23.63 3.47 -21.13
N LYS A 84 24.52 4.44 -21.38
CA LYS A 84 25.82 4.20 -22.02
C LYS A 84 26.79 3.42 -21.13
N ARG A 85 26.76 3.66 -19.81
CA ARG A 85 27.61 2.95 -18.82
C ARG A 85 27.09 1.57 -18.45
N LEU A 86 25.77 1.43 -18.30
CA LEU A 86 25.09 0.22 -17.87
C LEU A 86 24.21 -0.30 -19.00
N ARG A 87 24.85 -0.70 -20.12
CA ARG A 87 24.16 -1.17 -21.34
C ARG A 87 23.18 -2.33 -21.12
N GLY A 88 23.34 -3.08 -20.02
CA GLY A 88 22.49 -4.22 -19.67
C GLY A 88 21.36 -3.92 -18.68
N LEU A 89 21.39 -2.77 -17.98
CA LEU A 89 20.24 -2.34 -17.18
C LEU A 89 19.27 -1.61 -18.11
N GLY A 90 17.98 -1.93 -18.00
CA GLY A 90 16.92 -1.44 -18.88
C GLY A 90 16.65 0.08 -18.74
N TYR A 91 15.37 0.45 -18.65
CA TYR A 91 14.99 1.85 -18.51
C TYR A 91 15.36 2.40 -17.12
N ILE A 92 16.10 3.52 -17.08
CA ILE A 92 16.42 4.26 -15.85
C ILE A 92 16.05 5.74 -16.07
N PRO A 93 15.20 6.32 -15.21
CA PRO A 93 14.78 7.71 -15.31
C PRO A 93 15.90 8.67 -14.92
N LYS A 94 15.79 9.94 -15.31
CA LYS A 94 16.86 10.94 -15.15
C LYS A 94 16.93 11.52 -13.75
N SER A 95 15.79 11.90 -13.16
CA SER A 95 15.74 12.48 -11.82
C SER A 95 16.03 11.44 -10.72
N PHE A 96 16.59 11.89 -9.60
CA PHE A 96 16.82 11.02 -8.44
C PHE A 96 15.51 10.47 -7.88
N ASP A 97 14.49 11.32 -7.72
CA ASP A 97 13.20 10.92 -7.15
C ASP A 97 12.50 9.88 -8.04
N SER A 98 12.51 10.05 -9.36
CA SER A 98 11.97 9.03 -10.27
C SER A 98 12.76 7.71 -10.21
N LYS A 99 14.07 7.73 -9.94
CA LYS A 99 14.87 6.49 -9.75
C LYS A 99 14.41 5.76 -8.49
N VAL A 100 14.23 6.48 -7.39
CA VAL A 100 13.69 5.93 -6.13
C VAL A 100 12.30 5.35 -6.35
N ILE A 101 11.40 6.10 -6.99
CA ILE A 101 10.04 5.64 -7.31
C ILE A 101 10.06 4.38 -8.18
N LEU A 102 10.92 4.31 -9.20
CA LEU A 102 11.03 3.12 -10.05
C LEU A 102 11.44 1.89 -9.23
N ILE A 103 12.45 2.02 -8.38
CA ILE A 103 12.91 0.92 -7.52
C ILE A 103 11.80 0.49 -6.58
N LEU A 104 11.15 1.42 -5.88
CA LEU A 104 10.06 1.14 -4.96
C LEU A 104 8.86 0.50 -5.68
N ALA A 105 8.51 0.96 -6.88
CA ALA A 105 7.43 0.39 -7.68
C ALA A 105 7.74 -1.04 -8.11
N ILE A 106 8.95 -1.32 -8.58
CA ILE A 106 9.37 -2.68 -8.97
C ILE A 106 9.35 -3.61 -7.75
N CYS A 107 9.97 -3.20 -6.64
CA CYS A 107 9.95 -3.97 -5.40
C CYS A 107 8.52 -4.21 -4.89
N GLY A 108 7.67 -3.19 -4.95
CA GLY A 108 6.27 -3.27 -4.55
C GLY A 108 5.45 -4.24 -5.41
N ILE A 109 5.60 -4.20 -6.74
CA ILE A 109 4.91 -5.11 -7.66
C ILE A 109 5.36 -6.56 -7.40
N ILE A 110 6.67 -6.80 -7.30
CA ILE A 110 7.20 -8.14 -7.03
C ILE A 110 6.70 -8.64 -5.67
N GLY A 111 6.80 -7.80 -4.64
CA GLY A 111 6.33 -8.13 -3.30
C GLY A 111 4.84 -8.46 -3.25
N ALA A 112 4.01 -7.65 -3.91
CA ALA A 112 2.56 -7.88 -3.99
C ALA A 112 2.22 -9.19 -4.72
N LEU A 113 2.89 -9.49 -5.84
CA LEU A 113 2.68 -10.75 -6.57
C LEU A 113 3.05 -11.95 -5.69
N VAL A 114 4.24 -11.94 -5.08
CA VAL A 114 4.68 -13.01 -4.17
C VAL A 114 3.69 -13.17 -3.01
N ALA A 115 3.25 -12.07 -2.40
CA ALA A 115 2.30 -12.10 -1.29
C ALA A 115 0.96 -12.73 -1.69
N VAL A 116 0.42 -12.40 -2.87
CA VAL A 116 -0.82 -13.01 -3.38
C VAL A 116 -0.64 -14.51 -3.60
N PHE A 117 0.45 -14.94 -4.23
CA PHE A 117 0.73 -16.37 -4.41
C PHE A 117 0.86 -17.11 -3.08
N VAL A 118 1.56 -16.53 -2.11
CA VAL A 118 1.67 -17.14 -0.78
C VAL A 118 0.30 -17.21 -0.09
N ALA A 119 -0.51 -16.15 -0.16
CA ALA A 119 -1.81 -16.08 0.48
C ALA A 119 -2.81 -17.11 -0.04
N VAL A 120 -2.79 -17.43 -1.34
CA VAL A 120 -3.70 -18.44 -1.92
C VAL A 120 -3.28 -19.89 -1.66
N ASN A 121 -2.02 -20.13 -1.29
CA ASN A 121 -1.48 -21.47 -1.04
C ASN A 121 -1.54 -21.89 0.44
N ILE A 122 -1.77 -20.96 1.37
CA ILE A 122 -1.79 -21.23 2.81
C ILE A 122 -3.23 -21.49 3.29
N PRO A 123 -3.47 -22.45 4.21
CA PRO A 123 -4.79 -22.66 4.78
C PRO A 123 -5.28 -21.41 5.53
N LYS A 124 -6.58 -21.08 5.39
CA LYS A 124 -7.18 -19.85 5.95
C LYS A 124 -6.89 -19.62 7.43
N VAL A 125 -6.91 -20.68 8.24
CA VAL A 125 -6.66 -20.61 9.69
C VAL A 125 -5.27 -20.07 10.00
N PHE A 126 -4.24 -20.50 9.25
CA PHE A 126 -2.88 -19.99 9.45
C PHE A 126 -2.74 -18.54 9.01
N LEU A 127 -3.37 -18.16 7.90
CA LEU A 127 -3.36 -16.80 7.40
C LEU A 127 -4.05 -15.84 8.39
N GLU A 128 -5.23 -16.21 8.89
CA GLU A 128 -5.97 -15.42 9.89
C GLU A 128 -5.20 -15.31 11.22
N THR A 129 -4.59 -16.41 11.67
CA THR A 129 -3.76 -16.41 12.90
C THR A 129 -2.55 -15.49 12.76
N TYR A 130 -1.85 -15.56 11.62
CA TYR A 130 -0.70 -14.69 11.34
C TYR A 130 -1.10 -13.22 11.32
N ILE A 131 -2.20 -12.88 10.61
CA ILE A 131 -2.72 -11.51 10.58
C ILE A 131 -3.07 -11.05 12.00
N GLY A 132 -3.72 -11.89 12.81
CA GLY A 132 -4.05 -11.57 14.19
C GLY A 132 -2.82 -11.26 15.06
N ILE A 133 -1.78 -12.09 14.99
CA ILE A 133 -0.52 -11.86 15.73
C ILE A 133 0.17 -10.59 15.26
N MET A 134 0.24 -10.37 13.94
CA MET A 134 0.85 -9.18 13.34
C MET A 134 0.14 -7.90 13.80
N VAL A 135 -1.19 -7.88 13.72
CA VAL A 135 -2.02 -6.75 14.16
C VAL A 135 -1.83 -6.47 15.65
N LEU A 136 -1.79 -7.51 16.48
CA LEU A 136 -1.58 -7.36 17.92
C LEU A 136 -0.19 -6.76 18.21
N GLY A 137 0.85 -7.20 17.49
CA GLY A 137 2.20 -6.63 17.59
C GLY A 137 2.27 -5.16 17.14
N ILE A 138 1.58 -4.80 16.04
CA ILE A 138 1.48 -3.41 15.57
C ILE A 138 0.75 -2.56 16.62
N GLY A 139 -0.36 -3.07 17.17
CA GLY A 139 -1.14 -2.39 18.20
C GLY A 139 -0.32 -2.10 19.47
N ILE A 140 0.49 -3.06 19.93
CA ILE A 140 1.43 -2.84 21.04
C ILE A 140 2.44 -1.75 20.67
N THR A 141 3.02 -1.80 19.48
CA THR A 141 4.04 -0.84 19.04
C THR A 141 3.50 0.59 18.91
N LEU A 142 2.25 0.76 18.47
CA LEU A 142 1.60 2.08 18.41
C LEU A 142 1.23 2.63 19.78
N PHE A 143 1.06 1.77 20.78
CA PHE A 143 0.66 2.16 22.14
C PHE A 143 1.84 2.60 23.02
N VAL A 144 3.07 2.17 22.69
CA VAL A 144 4.32 2.50 23.40
C VAL A 144 4.99 3.71 22.77
#